data_AF-A0A534TXZ2-F1
#
_entry.id   AF-A0A534TXZ2-F1
#
_cell.length_a   1.000
_cell.length_b   1.000
_cell.length_c   1.000
_cell.angle_alpha   90.00
_cell.angle_beta   90.00
_cell.angle_gamma   90.00
#
_symmetry.space_group_name_H-M   'P 1'
#
loop_
_entity.id
_entity.type
_entity.pdbx_description
1 polymer ?
#
loop_
_entity_poly.entity_id
_entity_poly.type
_entity_poly.pdbx_seq_one_letter_code
_entity_poly.pdbx_strand_id
1 'polypeptide(L)'
;MATPQETEERLRTWTLGQTERERMCLGLLALDERFSNVRPRRPKGGPDGGRDIEAVLDGSHLVWGGVGFRNNAIDSTDDWVRILHKYRPDSR
;
A
#
# COMPACT_ATOMS: atom_id res chain seq x y z
N MET A 1 -25.18 -4.50 -9.93
CA MET A 1 -23.70 -4.57 -9.83
C MET A 1 -23.16 -3.37 -10.58
N ALA A 2 -22.13 -2.69 -10.05
CA ALA A 2 -21.50 -1.59 -10.78
C ALA A 2 -20.79 -2.14 -12.03
N THR A 3 -20.84 -1.39 -13.13
CA THR A 3 -20.09 -1.69 -14.34
C THR A 3 -18.59 -1.45 -14.11
N PRO A 4 -17.70 -2.04 -14.94
CA PRO A 4 -16.27 -1.75 -14.88
C PRO A 4 -15.95 -0.26 -15.00
N GLN A 5 -16.64 0.47 -15.89
CA GLN A 5 -16.46 1.92 -16.06
C GLN A 5 -16.88 2.71 -14.81
N GLU A 6 -18.00 2.38 -14.20
CA GLU A 6 -18.43 3.03 -12.95
C GLU A 6 -17.48 2.75 -11.79
N THR A 7 -16.86 1.56 -11.77
CA THR A 7 -15.85 1.21 -10.78
C THR A 7 -14.57 2.02 -11.00
N GLU A 8 -14.13 2.17 -12.25
CA GLU A 8 -12.97 2.99 -12.60
C GLU A 8 -13.19 4.47 -12.26
N GLU A 9 -14.33 5.05 -12.63
CA GLU A 9 -14.69 6.44 -12.34
C GLU A 9 -14.69 6.71 -10.82
N ARG A 10 -15.27 5.78 -10.05
CA ARG A 10 -15.27 5.85 -8.58
C ARG A 10 -13.88 5.78 -8.00
N LEU A 11 -13.02 4.86 -8.47
CA LEU A 11 -11.63 4.76 -8.03
C LEU A 11 -10.82 6.02 -8.39
N ARG A 12 -11.05 6.58 -9.58
CA ARG A 12 -10.37 7.78 -10.09
C ARG A 12 -10.73 9.04 -9.31
N THR A 13 -12.02 9.19 -8.96
CA THR A 13 -12.53 10.36 -8.22
C THR A 13 -12.46 10.18 -6.71
N TRP A 14 -12.05 8.99 -6.23
CA TRP A 14 -12.05 8.69 -4.80
C TRP A 14 -10.99 9.49 -4.04
N THR A 15 -11.44 10.47 -3.25
CA THR A 15 -10.56 11.22 -2.35
C THR A 15 -10.55 10.56 -0.97
N LEU A 16 -9.83 9.45 -0.85
CA LEU A 16 -9.66 8.74 0.43
C LEU A 16 -8.60 9.40 1.31
N GLY A 17 -8.80 9.38 2.62
CA GLY A 17 -7.74 9.64 3.60
C GLY A 17 -6.71 8.51 3.62
N GLN A 18 -5.52 8.76 4.19
CA GLN A 18 -4.43 7.77 4.22
C GLN A 18 -4.86 6.41 4.77
N THR A 19 -5.63 6.39 5.87
CA THR A 19 -6.16 5.16 6.49
C THR A 19 -7.05 4.34 5.57
N GLU A 20 -7.90 5.01 4.79
CA GLU A 20 -8.86 4.33 3.92
C GLU A 20 -8.14 3.76 2.70
N ARG A 21 -7.13 4.48 2.19
CA ARG A 21 -6.23 3.98 1.14
C ARG A 21 -5.47 2.73 1.59
N GLU A 22 -4.94 2.74 2.80
CA GLU A 22 -4.26 1.58 3.41
C GLU A 22 -5.19 0.36 3.48
N ARG A 23 -6.44 0.55 3.92
CA ARG A 23 -7.45 -0.52 3.98
C ARG A 23 -7.88 -1.04 2.62
N MET A 24 -8.02 -0.16 1.63
CA MET A 24 -8.35 -0.57 0.26
C MET A 24 -7.23 -1.44 -0.33
N CYS A 25 -5.98 -1.01 -0.23
CA CYS A 25 -4.83 -1.78 -0.70
C CYS A 25 -4.68 -3.12 0.05
N LEU A 26 -4.95 -3.15 1.35
CA LEU A 26 -5.00 -4.39 2.13
C LEU A 26 -6.05 -5.37 1.56
N GLY A 27 -7.26 -4.87 1.28
CA GLY A 27 -8.35 -5.67 0.70
C GLY A 27 -7.98 -6.21 -0.68
N LEU A 28 -7.39 -5.39 -1.55
CA LEU A 28 -6.92 -5.82 -2.87
C LEU A 28 -5.85 -6.90 -2.76
N LEU A 29 -4.87 -6.74 -1.86
CA LEU A 29 -3.82 -7.73 -1.66
C LEU A 29 -4.38 -9.08 -1.18
N ALA A 30 -5.42 -9.05 -0.33
CA ALA A 30 -6.06 -10.25 0.18
C ALA A 30 -6.90 -11.02 -0.86
N LEU A 31 -7.17 -10.43 -2.03
CA LEU A 31 -7.83 -11.13 -3.15
C LEU A 31 -6.87 -12.02 -3.95
N ASP A 32 -5.56 -11.79 -3.83
CA ASP A 32 -4.54 -12.57 -4.52
C ASP A 32 -4.15 -13.78 -3.68
N GLU A 33 -4.41 -14.97 -4.20
CA GLU A 33 -4.21 -16.26 -3.51
C GLU A 33 -2.75 -16.55 -3.13
N ARG A 34 -1.80 -15.89 -3.78
CA ARG A 34 -0.37 -16.01 -3.46
C ARG A 34 -0.03 -15.35 -2.13
N PHE A 35 -0.85 -14.40 -1.69
CA PHE A 35 -0.67 -13.71 -0.42
C PHE A 35 -1.55 -14.32 0.66
N SER A 36 -0.94 -14.56 1.81
CA SER A 36 -1.59 -15.11 3.00
C SER A 36 -1.22 -14.29 4.22
N ASN A 37 -2.01 -14.43 5.30
CA ASN A 37 -1.79 -13.73 6.56
C ASN A 37 -1.63 -12.19 6.40
N VAL A 38 -2.44 -11.59 5.51
CA VAL A 38 -2.42 -10.16 5.22
C VAL A 38 -2.92 -9.37 6.43
N ARG A 39 -2.10 -8.47 6.98
CA ARG A 39 -2.40 -7.67 8.18
C ARG A 39 -2.01 -6.20 7.99
N PRO A 40 -2.82 -5.25 8.50
CA PRO A 40 -2.41 -3.86 8.54
C PRO A 40 -1.34 -3.66 9.62
N ARG A 41 -0.28 -2.93 9.29
CA ARG A 41 0.64 -2.40 10.28
C ARG A 41 0.23 -0.96 10.59
N ARG A 42 -0.27 -0.76 11.80
CA ARG A 42 -0.43 0.56 12.41
C ARG A 42 -0.11 0.43 13.90
N PRO A 43 1.12 0.69 14.33
CA PRO A 43 1.37 0.88 15.75
C PRO A 43 0.69 2.18 16.21
N LYS A 44 0.01 2.16 17.36
CA LYS A 44 -0.43 3.39 18.04
C LYS A 44 0.82 4.15 18.50
N GLY A 45 1.29 5.09 17.68
CA GLY A 45 2.36 6.03 18.02
C GLY A 45 3.72 5.68 17.43
N GLY A 46 4.05 6.28 16.29
CA GLY A 46 5.38 6.27 15.70
C GLY A 46 5.34 6.43 14.17
N PRO A 47 6.34 7.10 13.55
CA PRO A 47 6.45 7.14 12.09
C PRO A 47 6.72 5.72 11.58
N ASP A 48 5.73 5.12 10.92
CA ASP A 48 5.92 3.82 10.28
C ASP A 48 6.87 4.06 9.10
N GLY A 49 8.01 3.38 9.09
CA GLY A 49 9.06 3.48 8.06
C GLY A 49 8.60 2.90 6.72
N GLY A 50 7.37 3.20 6.31
CA GLY A 50 6.75 2.85 5.06
C GLY A 50 6.21 1.43 4.93
N ARG A 51 6.03 0.73 6.05
CA ARG A 51 5.51 -0.63 6.10
C ARG A 51 4.07 -0.58 6.59
N ASP A 52 3.16 -0.28 5.68
CA ASP A 52 1.75 -0.07 5.98
C ASP A 52 0.97 -1.41 6.01
N ILE A 53 1.45 -2.42 5.29
CA ILE A 53 0.87 -3.76 5.17
C ILE A 53 1.96 -4.82 5.37
N GLU A 54 1.60 -5.93 6.01
CA GLU A 54 2.42 -7.14 6.13
C GLU A 54 1.66 -8.34 5.56
N ALA A 55 2.34 -9.19 4.80
CA ALA A 55 1.77 -10.42 4.27
C ALA A 55 2.84 -11.51 4.10
N VAL A 56 2.40 -12.73 3.83
CA VAL A 56 3.25 -13.87 3.47
C VAL A 56 2.97 -14.26 2.03
N LEU A 57 3.97 -14.11 1.17
CA LEU A 57 3.94 -14.51 -0.24
C LEU A 57 4.38 -15.98 -0.38
N ASP A 58 3.62 -16.77 -1.14
CA ASP A 58 3.89 -18.17 -1.47
C ASP A 58 4.22 -19.02 -0.23
N GLY A 59 3.52 -18.75 0.88
CA GLY A 59 3.60 -19.48 2.15
C GLY A 59 4.92 -19.34 2.93
N SER A 60 5.91 -18.60 2.43
CA SER A 60 7.27 -18.60 2.99
C SER A 60 7.94 -17.23 3.07
N HIS A 61 7.58 -16.30 2.19
CA HIS A 61 8.26 -15.00 2.11
C HIS A 61 7.48 -13.93 2.86
N LEU A 62 8.05 -13.40 3.95
CA LEU A 62 7.51 -12.23 4.60
C LEU A 62 7.73 -11.00 3.71
N VAL A 63 6.64 -10.34 3.33
CA VAL A 63 6.64 -9.18 2.45
C VAL A 63 5.95 -8.00 3.11
N TRP A 64 6.38 -6.79 2.72
CA TRP A 64 5.82 -5.53 3.22
C TRP A 64 5.25 -4.72 2.08
N GLY A 65 4.05 -4.19 2.27
CA GLY A 65 3.41 -3.24 1.36
C GLY A 65 3.50 -1.83 1.94
N GLY A 66 3.99 -0.88 1.15
CA GLY A 66 3.88 0.53 1.47
C GLY A 66 2.79 1.19 0.65
N VAL A 67 1.89 1.89 1.32
CA VAL A 67 0.80 2.66 0.74
C VAL A 67 1.19 4.14 0.78
N GLY A 68 1.63 4.66 -0.36
CA GLY A 68 2.14 6.03 -0.50
C GLY A 68 1.46 6.74 -1.65
N PHE A 69 0.17 7.04 -1.53
CA PHE A 69 -0.51 7.84 -2.54
C PHE A 69 -0.19 9.31 -2.34
N ARG A 70 0.69 9.86 -3.19
CA ARG A 70 0.91 11.30 -3.29
C ARG A 70 -0.06 11.85 -4.33
N ASN A 71 -0.90 12.80 -3.94
CA ASN A 71 -1.72 13.53 -4.91
C ASN A 71 -0.77 14.31 -5.83
N ASN A 72 -0.95 14.20 -7.16
CA ASN A 72 -0.07 14.79 -8.17
C ASN A 72 1.40 14.32 -8.13
N ALA A 73 1.66 13.05 -7.80
CA ALA A 73 2.95 12.45 -8.12
C ALA A 73 3.19 12.54 -9.63
N ILE A 74 4.38 12.98 -10.01
CA ILE A 74 4.89 12.90 -11.39
C ILE A 74 6.05 11.91 -11.38
N ASP A 75 6.38 11.29 -12.52
CA ASP A 75 7.56 10.42 -12.69
C ASP A 75 8.87 11.24 -12.64
N SER A 76 9.05 11.99 -11.55
CA SER A 76 10.24 12.78 -11.28
C SER A 76 11.25 11.95 -10.50
N THR A 77 12.53 12.27 -10.69
CA THR A 77 13.64 11.63 -9.98
C THR A 77 13.51 11.81 -8.46
N ASP A 78 12.96 12.95 -8.00
CA ASP A 78 12.71 13.23 -6.58
C ASP A 78 11.66 12.31 -5.94
N ASP A 79 10.58 12.01 -6.66
CA ASP A 79 9.57 11.04 -6.20
C ASP A 79 10.18 9.63 -6.09
N TRP A 80 11.03 9.26 -7.06
CA TRP A 80 11.75 7.99 -7.07
C TRP A 80 12.73 7.83 -5.89
N VAL A 81 13.54 8.86 -5.61
CA VAL A 81 14.53 8.85 -4.51
C VAL A 81 13.83 8.74 -3.15
N ARG A 82 12.68 9.41 -2.97
CA ARG A 82 11.89 9.31 -1.73
C ARG A 82 11.29 7.93 -1.52
N ILE A 83 10.78 7.31 -2.58
CA ILE A 83 10.26 5.93 -2.53
C ILE A 83 11.40 4.96 -2.12
N LEU A 84 12.59 5.10 -2.72
CA LEU A 84 13.75 4.29 -2.34
C LEU A 84 14.16 4.50 -0.87
N HIS A 85 14.11 5.72 -0.37
CA HIS A 85 14.34 6.00 1.06
C HIS A 85 13.28 5.37 1.97
N LYS A 86 12.01 5.32 1.52
CA LYS A 86 10.91 4.69 2.27
C LYS A 86 11.13 3.18 2.46
N TYR A 87 11.81 2.51 1.53
CA TYR A 87 12.01 1.05 1.57
C TYR A 87 13.43 0.60 1.94
N ARG A 88 14.28 1.49 2.47
CA ARG A 88 15.59 1.05 2.95
C ARG A 88 15.40 0.02 4.07
N PRO A 89 16.07 -1.15 4.00
CA PRO A 89 16.05 -2.10 5.09
C PRO A 89 16.60 -1.43 6.34
N ASP A 90 16.00 -1.73 7.49
CA ASP A 90 16.53 -1.33 8.78
C ASP A 90 17.93 -1.94 8.90
N SER A 91 18.96 -1.10 9.00
CA SER A 91 20.33 -1.54 9.20
C SER A 91 20.39 -2.26 10.54
N ARG A 92 20.57 -3.58 10.47
CA ARG A 92 20.78 -4.44 11.64
C ARG A 92 22.07 -4.08 12.37
#